data_AF-A0A7C1GME6-F1
#
_entry.id   AF-A0A7C1GME6-F1
#
_cell.length_a   1.000
_cell.length_b   1.000
_cell.length_c   1.000
_cell.angle_alpha   90.00
_cell.angle_beta   90.00
_cell.angle_gamma   90.00
#
_symmetry.space_group_name_H-M   'P 1'
#
loop_
_entity.id
_entity.type
_entity.pdbx_description
1 polymer ?
#
loop_
_entity_poly.entity_id
_entity_poly.type
_entity_poly.pdbx_seq_one_letter_code
_entity_poly.pdbx_strand_id
1 'polypeptide(L)'
;MKKLVSVVIIALTAIAVANGQQGLQPTIATMRWGADYKLYVKLANDSDYVVDVRGLYHTGKDLFIDTTSNSATYYPVTLDKEFVDYIKSKRIYNDESRADGSTQPNYKTLWSALHGNIGGGYIHFINCMVYALESQNLRLTDPILMRPVTKWKPKPITQSYKRTRKWTYYYPNTQQLALKEYKIRKREGDLKDLQGVPQPFIDLFLSTSQSEYDKMVASRRMREVAQIDLVKILLGAKYLGEDQIRHISSRVLIAVLKYNVNTMPSVIIFDDYNAAVALSLGVDGYKIEKIVYSDGEVVSGSELEGRTELIEALIKRINEANERVFRKKLQLYYQKKK
;
A
#
# COMPACT_ATOMS: atom_id res chain seq x y z
N MET A 1 -30.22 45.51 -21.12
CA MET A 1 -30.78 44.19 -20.73
C MET A 1 -30.14 42.99 -21.46
N LYS A 2 -29.98 42.99 -22.79
CA LYS A 2 -29.40 41.84 -23.53
C LYS A 2 -27.97 41.43 -23.13
N LYS A 3 -27.10 42.39 -22.75
CA LYS A 3 -25.73 42.10 -22.28
C LYS A 3 -25.67 41.47 -20.88
N LEU A 4 -26.62 41.78 -20.00
CA LEU A 4 -26.65 41.21 -18.64
C LEU A 4 -27.09 39.74 -18.65
N VAL A 5 -28.05 39.39 -19.53
CA VAL A 5 -28.52 38.00 -19.69
C VAL A 5 -27.41 37.10 -20.25
N SER A 6 -26.58 37.61 -21.15
CA SER A 6 -25.46 36.83 -21.73
C SER A 6 -24.36 36.51 -20.71
N VAL A 7 -24.06 37.43 -19.80
CA VAL A 7 -23.05 37.22 -18.74
C VAL A 7 -23.55 36.21 -17.68
N VAL A 8 -24.84 36.25 -17.36
CA VAL A 8 -25.46 35.30 -16.42
C VAL A 8 -25.47 33.89 -17.00
N ILE A 9 -25.76 33.71 -18.29
CA ILE A 9 -25.74 32.39 -18.95
C ILE A 9 -24.32 31.82 -19.01
N ILE A 10 -23.31 32.64 -19.33
CA ILE A 10 -21.90 32.20 -19.36
C ILE A 10 -21.42 31.80 -17.96
N ALA A 11 -21.78 32.56 -16.92
CA ALA A 11 -21.46 32.23 -15.53
C ALA A 11 -22.16 30.94 -15.06
N LEU A 12 -23.43 30.74 -15.43
CA LEU A 12 -24.17 29.50 -15.12
C LEU A 12 -23.60 28.28 -15.85
N THR A 13 -23.15 28.42 -17.10
CA THR A 13 -22.45 27.34 -17.81
C THR A 13 -21.08 27.06 -17.22
N ALA A 14 -20.33 28.07 -16.76
CA ALA A 14 -19.03 27.86 -16.12
C ALA A 14 -19.16 27.14 -14.77
N ILE A 15 -20.22 27.41 -14.00
CA ILE A 15 -20.49 26.70 -12.73
C ILE A 15 -20.97 25.26 -12.99
N ALA A 16 -21.74 25.01 -14.05
CA ALA A 16 -22.14 23.66 -14.44
C ALA A 16 -20.97 22.81 -14.95
N VAL A 17 -20.01 23.41 -15.69
CA VAL A 17 -18.82 22.71 -16.17
C VAL A 17 -17.81 22.48 -15.04
N ALA A 18 -17.71 23.40 -14.06
CA ALA A 18 -16.86 23.21 -12.88
C ALA A 18 -17.36 22.09 -11.94
N ASN A 19 -18.66 21.82 -11.91
CA ASN A 19 -19.24 20.73 -11.12
C ASN A 19 -19.30 19.37 -11.86
N GLY A 20 -18.99 19.34 -13.16
CA GLY A 20 -19.00 18.12 -13.98
C GLY A 20 -17.72 17.27 -13.92
N GLN A 21 -16.67 17.75 -13.25
CA GLN A 21 -15.40 17.03 -13.08
C GLN A 21 -15.19 16.55 -11.64
N GLN A 22 -16.22 15.99 -11.01
CA GLN A 22 -15.98 15.05 -9.91
C GLN A 22 -15.55 13.72 -10.54
N GLY A 23 -14.23 13.54 -10.67
CA GLY A 23 -13.60 12.34 -11.19
C GLY A 23 -14.12 11.08 -10.49
N LEU A 24 -15.10 10.44 -11.13
CA LEU A 24 -15.49 9.08 -10.84
C LEU A 24 -14.28 8.23 -11.19
N GLN A 25 -13.83 7.43 -10.23
CA GLN A 25 -12.99 6.28 -10.54
C GLN A 25 -13.70 5.52 -11.67
N PRO A 26 -13.04 5.28 -12.80
CA PRO A 26 -13.70 4.56 -13.87
C PRO A 26 -14.00 3.13 -13.41
N THR A 27 -15.25 2.86 -13.07
CA THR A 27 -15.72 1.49 -12.81
C THR A 27 -15.58 0.67 -14.08
N ILE A 28 -15.23 -0.60 -13.96
CA ILE A 28 -15.19 -1.50 -15.12
C ILE A 28 -16.61 -1.65 -15.66
N ALA A 29 -16.85 -1.16 -16.88
CA ALA A 29 -18.11 -1.35 -17.58
C ALA A 29 -18.16 -2.75 -18.19
N THR A 30 -17.10 -3.13 -18.92
CA THR A 30 -16.95 -4.47 -19.47
C THR A 30 -15.50 -4.93 -19.36
N MET A 31 -15.33 -6.23 -19.15
CA MET A 31 -14.01 -6.88 -19.17
C MET A 31 -14.17 -8.17 -19.98
N ARG A 32 -13.19 -8.46 -20.84
CA ARG A 32 -13.19 -9.67 -21.68
C ARG A 32 -11.78 -10.20 -21.81
N TRP A 33 -11.62 -11.50 -21.60
CA TRP A 33 -10.39 -12.21 -21.87
C TRP A 33 -10.46 -12.76 -23.30
N GLY A 34 -9.62 -12.24 -24.19
CA GLY A 34 -9.52 -12.70 -25.58
C GLY A 34 -8.66 -13.95 -25.73
N ALA A 35 -8.94 -14.74 -26.76
CA ALA A 35 -8.15 -15.91 -27.14
C ALA A 35 -6.69 -15.56 -27.55
N ASP A 36 -6.39 -14.27 -27.76
CA ASP A 36 -5.06 -13.75 -28.09
C ASP A 36 -4.17 -13.45 -26.86
N TYR A 37 -4.53 -13.99 -25.70
CA TYR A 37 -3.88 -13.73 -24.40
C TYR A 37 -3.91 -12.25 -23.98
N LYS A 38 -4.91 -11.50 -24.46
CA LYS A 38 -5.13 -10.12 -24.05
C LYS A 38 -6.41 -9.98 -23.24
N LEU A 39 -6.34 -9.12 -22.24
CA LEU A 39 -7.48 -8.69 -21.47
C LEU A 39 -7.92 -7.31 -21.96
N TYR A 40 -9.17 -7.23 -22.40
CA TYR A 40 -9.82 -6.00 -22.83
C TYR A 40 -10.65 -5.48 -21.65
N VAL A 41 -10.33 -4.28 -21.18
CA VAL A 41 -11.03 -3.61 -20.07
C VAL A 41 -11.60 -2.30 -20.60
N LYS A 42 -12.93 -2.22 -20.68
CA LYS A 42 -13.64 -0.98 -20.98
C LYS A 42 -14.16 -0.38 -19.69
N LEU A 43 -13.85 0.88 -19.49
CA LEU A 43 -14.24 1.64 -18.32
C LEU A 43 -15.54 2.43 -18.54
N ALA A 44 -16.23 2.76 -17.46
CA ALA A 44 -17.49 3.52 -17.48
C ALA A 44 -17.34 4.95 -18.04
N ASN A 45 -16.11 5.46 -18.12
CA ASN A 45 -15.76 6.73 -18.75
C ASN A 45 -15.38 6.58 -20.24
N ASP A 46 -15.75 5.46 -20.87
CA ASP A 46 -15.43 5.09 -22.25
C ASP A 46 -13.93 4.96 -22.58
N SER A 47 -13.06 4.84 -21.56
CA SER A 47 -11.65 4.51 -21.79
C SER A 47 -11.47 3.00 -22.00
N ASP A 48 -10.71 2.64 -23.03
CA ASP A 48 -10.41 1.25 -23.37
C ASP A 48 -8.93 0.91 -23.07
N TYR A 49 -8.71 -0.21 -22.39
CA TYR A 49 -7.38 -0.73 -22.06
C TYR A 49 -7.24 -2.15 -22.57
N VAL A 50 -6.08 -2.44 -23.15
CA VAL A 50 -5.72 -3.78 -23.60
C VAL A 50 -4.41 -4.16 -22.92
N VAL A 51 -4.42 -5.25 -22.16
CA VAL A 51 -3.27 -5.70 -21.39
C VAL A 51 -2.91 -7.13 -21.76
N ASP A 52 -1.62 -7.41 -21.94
CA ASP A 52 -1.13 -8.78 -22.11
C ASP A 52 -1.24 -9.51 -20.76
N VAL A 53 -1.99 -10.62 -20.75
CA VAL A 53 -2.25 -11.41 -19.55
C VAL A 53 -0.96 -11.89 -18.91
N ARG A 54 0.07 -12.21 -19.70
CA ARG A 54 1.37 -12.72 -19.20
C ARG A 54 2.14 -11.68 -18.38
N GLY A 55 1.82 -10.40 -18.57
CA GLY A 55 2.41 -9.30 -17.82
C GLY A 55 1.65 -8.95 -16.54
N LEU A 56 0.49 -9.58 -16.30
CA LEU A 56 -0.31 -9.35 -15.10
C LEU A 56 0.23 -10.15 -13.91
N TYR A 57 -0.27 -9.83 -12.72
CA TYR A 57 0.07 -10.59 -11.52
C TYR A 57 -0.66 -11.93 -11.55
N HIS A 58 0.08 -13.03 -11.50
CA HIS A 58 -0.46 -14.39 -11.50
C HIS A 58 -0.50 -14.99 -10.10
N THR A 59 -1.55 -15.73 -9.80
CA THR A 59 -1.73 -16.51 -8.58
C THR A 59 -2.25 -17.90 -8.97
N GLY A 60 -1.53 -18.95 -8.58
CA GLY A 60 -1.97 -20.33 -8.84
C GLY A 60 -0.85 -21.34 -8.69
N LYS A 61 -1.24 -22.56 -8.31
CA LYS A 61 -0.48 -23.77 -7.95
C LYS A 61 -0.18 -24.05 -6.48
N ASP A 62 -0.04 -23.04 -5.63
CA ASP A 62 0.11 -23.23 -4.18
C ASP A 62 -0.33 -21.96 -3.46
N LEU A 63 -1.64 -21.65 -3.50
CA LEU A 63 -2.25 -20.61 -2.65
C LEU A 63 -2.24 -21.09 -1.19
N PHE A 64 -1.03 -21.21 -0.62
CA PHE A 64 -0.84 -21.36 0.81
C PHE A 64 -1.19 -20.02 1.44
N ILE A 65 -2.45 -19.88 1.83
CA ILE A 65 -2.81 -18.87 2.82
C ILE A 65 -2.07 -19.27 4.08
N ASP A 66 -1.01 -18.52 4.41
CA ASP A 66 -0.26 -18.76 5.62
C ASP A 66 -1.15 -18.58 6.85
N THR A 67 -1.73 -19.70 7.29
CA THR A 67 -2.56 -19.76 8.50
C THR A 67 -1.71 -19.63 9.76
N THR A 68 -0.38 -19.65 9.66
CA THR A 68 0.53 -19.56 10.82
C THR A 68 0.63 -18.16 11.41
N SER A 69 -0.22 -17.20 10.96
CA SER A 69 -0.42 -15.87 11.56
C SER A 69 0.83 -14.97 11.56
N ASN A 70 1.81 -15.26 10.71
CA ASN A 70 3.10 -14.55 10.68
C ASN A 70 3.29 -13.69 9.44
N SER A 71 2.74 -14.12 8.29
CA SER A 71 2.79 -13.37 7.03
C SER A 71 1.37 -12.98 6.56
N ALA A 72 1.27 -11.85 5.87
CA ALA A 72 0.02 -11.39 5.28
C ALA A 72 0.04 -11.66 3.78
N THR A 73 -1.11 -12.01 3.21
CA THR A 73 -1.24 -12.18 1.76
C THR A 73 -1.40 -10.83 1.11
N TYR A 74 -0.51 -10.53 0.17
CA TYR A 74 -0.42 -9.25 -0.51
C TYR A 74 -0.73 -9.37 -1.99
N TYR A 75 -1.69 -8.57 -2.42
CA TYR A 75 -1.98 -8.36 -3.81
C TYR A 75 -1.67 -6.90 -4.18
N PRO A 76 -0.92 -6.66 -5.28
CA PRO A 76 -0.60 -5.32 -5.74
C PRO A 76 -1.86 -4.71 -6.39
N VAL A 77 -2.71 -4.13 -5.55
CA VAL A 77 -3.99 -3.56 -5.97
C VAL A 77 -4.05 -2.06 -5.76
N THR A 78 -4.86 -1.40 -6.56
CA THR A 78 -5.20 0.01 -6.43
C THR A 78 -6.09 0.25 -5.21
N LEU A 79 -5.96 1.43 -4.59
CA LEU A 79 -6.88 1.86 -3.54
C LEU A 79 -8.26 2.13 -4.16
N ASP A 80 -9.33 1.67 -3.50
CA ASP A 80 -10.68 1.98 -3.95
C ASP A 80 -11.05 3.44 -3.66
N LYS A 81 -12.03 3.94 -4.42
CA LYS A 81 -12.50 5.32 -4.31
C LYS A 81 -13.05 5.62 -2.91
N GLU A 82 -13.86 4.72 -2.38
CA GLU A 82 -14.53 4.89 -1.09
C GLU A 82 -13.51 5.12 0.04
N PHE A 83 -12.42 4.37 0.05
CA PHE A 83 -11.31 4.52 0.99
C PHE A 83 -10.55 5.84 0.79
N VAL A 84 -10.25 6.20 -0.47
CA VAL A 84 -9.56 7.47 -0.76
C VAL A 84 -10.43 8.66 -0.35
N ASP A 85 -11.72 8.62 -0.63
CA ASP A 85 -12.68 9.67 -0.26
C ASP A 85 -12.91 9.71 1.25
N TYR A 86 -12.88 8.56 1.93
CA TYR A 86 -12.87 8.49 3.40
C TYR A 86 -11.65 9.22 3.98
N ILE A 87 -10.46 9.03 3.44
CA ILE A 87 -9.24 9.73 3.90
C ILE A 87 -9.31 11.23 3.59
N LYS A 88 -9.78 11.60 2.39
CA LYS A 88 -9.93 13.01 1.97
C LYS A 88 -10.91 13.76 2.88
N SER A 89 -12.09 13.18 3.14
CA SER A 89 -13.10 13.79 4.00
C SER A 89 -12.58 13.98 5.42
N LYS A 90 -11.92 12.98 6.00
CA LYS A 90 -11.33 13.07 7.34
C LYS A 90 -10.31 14.20 7.49
N ARG A 91 -9.53 14.50 6.45
CA ARG A 91 -8.52 15.58 6.49
C ARG A 91 -9.13 16.97 6.38
N ILE A 92 -10.18 17.15 5.58
CA ILE A 92 -10.83 18.47 5.41
C ILE A 92 -11.37 18.98 6.76
N TYR A 93 -11.76 18.08 7.67
CA TYR A 93 -12.19 18.43 9.03
C TYR A 93 -11.06 18.67 10.05
N ASN A 94 -9.79 18.55 9.66
CA ASN A 94 -8.64 18.62 10.59
C ASN A 94 -7.79 19.90 10.47
N ASP A 95 -8.11 20.83 9.55
CA ASP A 95 -7.50 22.17 9.54
C ASP A 95 -8.39 23.15 10.33
N GLU A 96 -7.82 23.73 11.39
CA GLU A 96 -8.23 24.92 12.16
C GLU A 96 -9.16 24.83 13.38
N SER A 97 -9.82 23.72 13.73
CA SER A 97 -10.69 23.72 14.93
C SER A 97 -10.89 22.37 15.63
N ARG A 98 -9.84 21.85 16.28
CA ARG A 98 -9.99 20.74 17.24
C ARG A 98 -9.34 21.03 18.60
N ALA A 99 -10.07 21.79 19.41
CA ALA A 99 -10.18 21.49 20.82
C ALA A 99 -11.21 20.36 20.99
N ASP A 100 -10.90 19.40 21.85
CA ASP A 100 -11.75 18.32 22.38
C ASP A 100 -12.23 17.17 21.46
N GLY A 101 -11.81 15.95 21.81
CA GLY A 101 -12.61 14.73 21.65
C GLY A 101 -12.15 13.65 20.66
N SER A 102 -11.43 13.98 19.57
CA SER A 102 -10.98 12.96 18.60
C SER A 102 -9.54 12.54 18.85
N THR A 103 -9.29 11.23 18.87
CA THR A 103 -8.02 10.56 19.20
C THR A 103 -6.84 11.18 18.45
N GLN A 104 -6.05 12.01 19.13
CA GLN A 104 -4.81 12.56 18.58
C GLN A 104 -3.92 11.40 18.08
N PRO A 105 -3.32 11.49 16.88
CA PRO A 105 -2.47 10.42 16.35
C PRO A 105 -1.32 10.15 17.32
N ASN A 106 -1.23 8.91 17.77
CA ASN A 106 -0.19 8.50 18.71
C ASN A 106 1.11 8.24 17.95
N TYR A 107 2.06 9.17 18.05
CA TYR A 107 3.36 9.10 17.37
C TYR A 107 4.38 8.16 18.03
N LYS A 108 3.96 7.23 18.91
CA LYS A 108 4.86 6.24 19.53
C LYS A 108 5.44 5.24 18.53
N THR A 109 4.71 4.88 17.48
CA THR A 109 5.19 3.98 16.43
C THR A 109 4.78 4.51 15.06
N LEU A 110 5.57 4.17 14.04
CA LEU A 110 5.25 4.53 12.66
C LEU A 110 3.87 4.02 12.26
N TRP A 111 3.53 2.81 12.69
CA TRP A 111 2.24 2.20 12.43
C TRP A 111 1.09 2.95 13.12
N SER A 112 1.18 3.24 14.43
CA SER A 112 0.09 3.90 15.17
C SER A 112 -0.20 5.31 14.65
N ALA A 113 0.85 6.03 14.22
CA ALA A 113 0.73 7.35 13.63
C ALA A 113 0.02 7.32 12.26
N LEU A 114 0.27 6.27 11.46
CA LEU A 114 -0.32 6.13 10.13
C LEU A 114 -1.74 5.56 10.22
N HIS A 115 -1.96 4.52 11.01
CA HIS A 115 -3.27 3.89 11.17
C HIS A 115 -4.31 4.86 11.75
N GLY A 116 -3.93 5.70 12.71
CA GLY A 116 -4.84 6.73 13.25
C GLY A 116 -5.38 7.68 12.17
N ASN A 117 -4.63 7.89 11.09
CA ASN A 117 -5.02 8.78 10.00
C ASN A 117 -5.65 8.02 8.83
N ILE A 118 -4.97 7.00 8.32
CA ILE A 118 -5.34 6.19 7.15
C ILE A 118 -6.53 5.27 7.45
N GLY A 119 -6.61 4.72 8.66
CA GLY A 119 -7.52 3.61 8.96
C GLY A 119 -7.05 2.30 8.34
N GLY A 120 -7.99 1.35 8.18
CA GLY A 120 -7.76 0.07 7.53
C GLY A 120 -6.83 -0.89 8.27
N GLY A 121 -6.64 -2.08 7.70
CA GLY A 121 -5.78 -3.12 8.24
C GLY A 121 -4.29 -2.90 7.93
N TYR A 122 -3.47 -3.91 8.24
CA TYR A 122 -2.02 -3.83 7.95
C TYR A 122 -1.71 -3.73 6.45
N ILE A 123 -2.55 -4.33 5.60
CA ILE A 123 -2.39 -4.27 4.14
C ILE A 123 -2.50 -2.84 3.62
N HIS A 124 -3.43 -2.03 4.16
CA HIS A 124 -3.52 -0.60 3.82
C HIS A 124 -2.25 0.14 4.20
N PHE A 125 -1.73 -0.09 5.40
CA PHE A 125 -0.47 0.50 5.84
C PHE A 125 0.66 0.19 4.85
N ILE A 126 0.80 -1.09 4.44
CA ILE A 126 1.83 -1.50 3.48
C ILE A 126 1.60 -0.84 2.11
N ASN A 127 0.38 -0.91 1.57
CA ASN A 127 0.06 -0.33 0.27
C ASN A 127 0.29 1.19 0.23
N CYS A 128 -0.16 1.93 1.25
CA CYS A 128 0.06 3.37 1.33
C CYS A 128 1.53 3.73 1.47
N MET A 129 2.30 2.97 2.27
CA MET A 129 3.74 3.18 2.42
C MET A 129 4.50 2.90 1.11
N VAL A 130 4.22 1.76 0.47
CA VAL A 130 4.83 1.40 -0.82
C VAL A 130 4.51 2.47 -1.86
N TYR A 131 3.25 2.88 -1.98
CA TYR A 131 2.85 3.93 -2.90
C TYR A 131 3.54 5.26 -2.62
N ALA A 132 3.69 5.66 -1.35
CA ALA A 132 4.39 6.89 -0.99
C ALA A 132 5.88 6.86 -1.37
N LEU A 133 6.53 5.70 -1.22
CA LEU A 133 7.93 5.48 -1.61
C LEU A 133 8.08 5.39 -3.14
N GLU A 134 7.21 4.64 -3.82
CA GLU A 134 7.21 4.46 -5.27
C GLU A 134 6.98 5.80 -6.00
N SER A 135 5.99 6.57 -5.54
CA SER A 135 5.69 7.91 -6.05
C SER A 135 6.70 8.98 -5.65
N GLN A 136 7.71 8.65 -4.85
CA GLN A 136 8.72 9.58 -4.31
C GLN A 136 8.14 10.74 -3.49
N ASN A 137 6.87 10.67 -3.07
CA ASN A 137 6.33 11.60 -2.09
C ASN A 137 7.07 11.43 -0.76
N LEU A 138 7.40 10.19 -0.36
CA LEU A 138 8.31 9.90 0.75
C LEU A 138 9.69 9.53 0.19
N ARG A 139 10.71 10.33 0.53
CA ARG A 139 12.10 10.02 0.17
C ARG A 139 12.89 9.72 1.42
N LEU A 140 13.48 8.53 1.50
CA LEU A 140 14.30 8.16 2.65
C LEU A 140 15.58 9.00 2.78
N THR A 141 15.95 9.74 1.73
CA THR A 141 17.07 10.68 1.73
C THR A 141 16.71 12.06 2.29
N ASP A 142 15.46 12.29 2.71
CA ASP A 142 15.03 13.59 3.25
C ASP A 142 15.89 13.99 4.47
N PRO A 143 16.30 15.28 4.58
CA PRO A 143 17.21 15.73 5.63
C PRO A 143 16.72 15.45 7.05
N ILE A 144 15.40 15.43 7.29
CA ILE A 144 14.81 15.13 8.61
C ILE A 144 15.08 13.69 9.09
N LEU A 145 15.36 12.78 8.15
CA LEU A 145 15.77 11.40 8.44
C LEU A 145 17.27 11.27 8.61
N MET A 146 18.06 12.31 8.30
CA MET A 146 19.51 12.31 8.49
C MET A 146 19.83 12.53 9.97
N ARG A 147 20.80 11.78 10.48
CA ARG A 147 21.23 11.94 11.86
C ARG A 147 22.22 13.10 11.97
N PRO A 148 22.20 13.84 13.09
CA PRO A 148 23.19 14.88 13.32
C PRO A 148 24.60 14.27 13.42
N VAL A 149 25.57 14.91 12.76
CA VAL A 149 26.98 14.52 12.85
C VAL A 149 27.49 14.94 14.22
N THR A 150 27.66 13.99 15.13
CA THR A 150 28.13 14.25 16.50
C THR A 150 29.24 13.28 16.89
N LYS A 151 30.17 13.75 17.73
CA LYS A 151 31.17 12.89 18.40
C LYS A 151 30.64 12.31 19.71
N TRP A 152 29.39 12.60 20.06
CA TRP A 152 28.77 12.19 21.32
C TRP A 152 28.67 10.66 21.41
N LYS A 153 29.05 10.12 22.57
CA LYS A 153 29.05 8.69 22.87
C LYS A 153 28.50 8.47 24.28
N PRO A 154 27.41 7.70 24.44
CA PRO A 154 26.83 7.47 25.75
C PRO A 154 27.77 6.65 26.64
N LYS A 155 27.78 6.97 27.93
CA LYS A 155 28.44 6.23 29.01
C LYS A 155 27.39 5.91 30.08
N PRO A 156 27.02 4.62 30.30
CA PRO A 156 27.49 3.42 29.62
C PRO A 156 27.01 3.33 28.16
N ILE A 157 27.69 2.51 27.35
CA ILE A 157 27.35 2.33 25.94
C ILE A 157 26.02 1.57 25.83
N THR A 158 24.99 2.23 25.30
CA THR A 158 23.65 1.64 25.11
C THR A 158 23.61 0.70 23.90
N GLN A 159 22.67 -0.27 23.91
CA GLN A 159 22.44 -1.17 22.76
C GLN A 159 22.00 -0.41 21.51
N SER A 160 21.14 0.59 21.66
CA SER A 160 20.71 1.45 20.56
C SER A 160 21.89 2.12 19.89
N TYR A 161 22.85 2.66 20.66
CA TYR A 161 24.07 3.25 20.11
C TYR A 161 24.94 2.22 19.37
N LYS A 162 25.13 1.01 19.92
CA LYS A 162 25.93 -0.04 19.25
C LYS A 162 25.39 -0.40 17.87
N ARG A 163 24.07 -0.42 17.72
CA ARG A 163 23.37 -0.74 16.46
C ARG A 163 23.41 0.40 15.46
N THR A 164 23.03 1.60 15.89
CA THR A 164 22.82 2.72 14.97
C THR A 164 24.08 3.56 14.72
N ARG A 165 25.16 3.46 15.50
CA ARG A 165 26.34 4.35 15.36
C ARG A 165 26.96 4.44 13.96
N LYS A 166 26.75 3.43 13.10
CA LYS A 166 27.27 3.41 11.71
C LYS A 166 26.26 3.90 10.67
N TRP A 167 25.04 4.21 11.08
CA TRP A 167 23.97 4.65 10.19
C TRP A 167 24.04 6.16 10.01
N THR A 168 24.02 6.59 8.76
CA THR A 168 23.96 8.01 8.39
C THR A 168 22.55 8.59 8.65
N TYR A 169 21.53 7.75 8.51
CA TYR A 169 20.12 8.10 8.71
C TYR A 169 19.54 7.37 9.93
N TYR A 170 18.33 7.74 10.36
CA TYR A 170 17.59 7.05 11.43
C TYR A 170 17.10 5.65 11.03
N TYR A 171 17.45 5.18 9.84
CA TYR A 171 17.24 3.82 9.33
C TYR A 171 18.57 3.29 8.72
N PRO A 172 18.72 1.97 8.55
CA PRO A 172 19.91 1.39 7.92
C PRO A 172 19.92 1.72 6.42
N ASN A 173 20.70 2.73 6.05
CA ASN A 173 20.67 3.33 4.72
C ASN A 173 21.31 2.48 3.62
N THR A 174 22.36 1.71 3.94
CA THR A 174 22.97 0.78 2.98
C THR A 174 22.39 -0.62 3.14
N GLN A 175 22.35 -1.36 2.03
CA GLN A 175 21.86 -2.73 1.98
C GLN A 175 22.64 -3.64 2.94
N GLN A 176 23.96 -3.43 3.06
CA GLN A 176 24.80 -4.17 4.00
C GLN A 176 24.40 -3.93 5.47
N LEU A 177 24.13 -2.67 5.84
CA LEU A 177 23.69 -2.32 7.19
C LEU A 177 22.30 -2.88 7.48
N ALA A 178 21.39 -2.82 6.50
CA ALA A 178 20.04 -3.32 6.64
C ALA A 178 20.02 -4.84 6.80
N LEU A 179 20.76 -5.58 5.96
CA LEU A 179 20.92 -7.03 6.08
C LEU A 179 21.54 -7.43 7.42
N LYS A 180 22.51 -6.66 7.91
CA LYS A 180 23.11 -6.88 9.23
C LYS A 180 22.09 -6.71 10.35
N GLU A 181 21.31 -5.62 10.34
CA GLU A 181 20.27 -5.39 11.35
C GLU A 181 19.19 -6.48 11.27
N TYR A 182 18.76 -6.87 10.07
CA TYR A 182 17.82 -7.97 9.87
C TYR A 182 18.33 -9.27 10.52
N LYS A 183 19.59 -9.66 10.26
CA LYS A 183 20.20 -10.86 10.87
C LYS A 183 20.32 -10.79 12.39
N ILE A 184 20.59 -9.60 12.94
CA ILE A 184 20.63 -9.39 14.40
C ILE A 184 19.22 -9.58 14.97
N ARG A 185 18.22 -8.87 14.43
CA ARG A 185 16.84 -8.93 14.89
C ARG A 185 16.22 -10.32 14.73
N LYS A 186 16.56 -11.04 13.65
CA LYS A 186 16.15 -12.45 13.45
C LYS A 186 16.65 -13.36 14.56
N ARG A 187 17.92 -13.24 14.96
CA ARG A 187 18.51 -14.04 16.06
C ARG A 187 17.90 -13.71 17.42
N GLU A 188 17.46 -12.48 17.61
CA GLU A 188 16.85 -12.02 18.87
C GLU A 188 15.33 -12.25 18.92
N GLY A 189 14.72 -12.77 17.86
CA GLY A 189 13.26 -12.89 17.74
C GLY A 189 12.53 -11.54 17.69
N ASP A 190 13.23 -10.46 17.36
CA ASP A 190 12.74 -9.08 17.33
C ASP A 190 12.37 -8.66 15.90
N LEU A 191 11.63 -9.48 15.15
CA LEU A 191 11.16 -9.13 13.78
C LEU A 191 9.70 -8.66 13.74
N LYS A 192 9.15 -8.24 14.89
CA LYS A 192 7.74 -7.84 15.05
C LYS A 192 7.31 -6.73 14.08
N ASP A 193 8.20 -5.78 13.82
CA ASP A 193 7.91 -4.67 12.90
C ASP A 193 7.71 -5.15 11.45
N LEU A 194 8.40 -6.22 11.07
CA LEU A 194 8.31 -6.88 9.75
C LEU A 194 7.22 -7.96 9.69
N GLN A 195 6.60 -8.33 10.82
CA GLN A 195 5.44 -9.24 10.80
C GLN A 195 4.29 -8.57 10.03
N GLY A 196 3.78 -9.29 9.04
CA GLY A 196 2.79 -8.81 8.07
C GLY A 196 3.39 -8.19 6.80
N VAL A 197 4.70 -7.94 6.73
CA VAL A 197 5.32 -7.56 5.46
C VAL A 197 5.25 -8.77 4.52
N PRO A 198 4.89 -8.60 3.26
CA PRO A 198 4.79 -9.70 2.32
C PRO A 198 6.15 -10.40 2.17
N GLN A 199 6.15 -11.74 2.21
CA GLN A 199 7.37 -12.53 2.08
C GLN A 199 8.18 -12.20 0.80
N PRO A 200 7.54 -11.97 -0.37
CA PRO A 200 8.27 -11.56 -1.58
C PRO A 200 9.10 -10.29 -1.40
N PHE A 201 8.67 -9.34 -0.56
CA PHE A 201 9.43 -8.11 -0.31
C PHE A 201 10.66 -8.41 0.54
N ILE A 202 10.53 -9.31 1.51
CA ILE A 202 11.64 -9.78 2.34
C ILE A 202 12.63 -10.57 1.48
N ASP A 203 12.16 -11.41 0.57
CA ASP A 203 13.01 -12.22 -0.31
C ASP A 203 13.76 -11.34 -1.32
N LEU A 204 13.08 -10.36 -1.92
CA LEU A 204 13.71 -9.34 -2.77
C LEU A 204 14.77 -8.57 -1.99
N PHE A 205 14.46 -8.15 -0.76
CA PHE A 205 15.41 -7.48 0.11
C PHE A 205 16.63 -8.37 0.45
N LEU A 206 16.43 -9.64 0.77
CA LEU A 206 17.50 -10.54 1.17
C LEU A 206 18.42 -10.94 0.01
N SER A 207 17.87 -11.05 -1.20
CA SER A 207 18.60 -11.40 -2.42
C SER A 207 19.35 -10.23 -3.06
N THR A 208 18.93 -8.99 -2.79
CA THR A 208 19.51 -7.79 -3.40
C THR A 208 20.80 -7.34 -2.71
N SER A 209 21.86 -7.16 -3.49
CA SER A 209 23.12 -6.50 -3.10
C SER A 209 23.05 -4.96 -3.23
N GLN A 210 24.04 -4.24 -2.67
CA GLN A 210 24.08 -2.78 -2.79
C GLN A 210 24.19 -2.33 -4.27
N SER A 211 25.01 -3.00 -5.08
CA SER A 211 25.18 -2.63 -6.48
C SER A 211 23.90 -2.84 -7.30
N GLU A 212 23.17 -3.92 -7.05
CA GLU A 212 21.88 -4.17 -7.69
C GLU A 212 20.83 -3.15 -7.26
N TYR A 213 20.81 -2.80 -5.98
CA TYR A 213 19.95 -1.72 -5.48
C TYR A 213 20.24 -0.39 -6.19
N ASP A 214 21.51 0.00 -6.30
CA ASP A 214 21.90 1.24 -6.97
C ASP A 214 21.56 1.21 -8.47
N LYS A 215 21.68 0.05 -9.13
CA LYS A 215 21.24 -0.17 -10.51
C LYS A 215 19.73 -0.02 -10.64
N MET A 216 18.93 -0.57 -9.72
CA MET A 216 17.47 -0.44 -9.73
C MET A 216 17.03 1.02 -9.58
N VAL A 217 17.70 1.79 -8.72
CA VAL A 217 17.48 3.23 -8.59
C VAL A 217 17.82 3.95 -9.91
N ALA A 218 18.97 3.65 -10.51
CA ALA A 218 19.40 4.26 -11.77
C ALA A 218 18.48 3.92 -12.94
N SER A 219 17.98 2.68 -13.00
CA SER A 219 17.06 2.20 -14.03
C SER A 219 15.60 2.55 -13.77
N ARG A 220 15.29 3.37 -12.75
CA ARG A 220 13.93 3.78 -12.37
C ARG A 220 12.97 2.61 -12.10
N ARG A 221 13.48 1.51 -11.57
CA ARG A 221 12.67 0.38 -11.09
C ARG A 221 12.08 0.70 -9.70
N MET A 222 11.21 1.70 -9.67
CA MET A 222 10.76 2.36 -8.43
C MET A 222 9.90 1.45 -7.56
N ARG A 223 9.19 0.48 -8.16
CA ARG A 223 8.38 -0.49 -7.43
C ARG A 223 9.26 -1.39 -6.56
N GLU A 224 10.30 -1.98 -7.13
CA GLU A 224 11.25 -2.85 -6.43
C GLU A 224 12.05 -2.06 -5.39
N VAL A 225 12.47 -0.84 -5.73
CA VAL A 225 13.13 0.07 -4.78
C VAL A 225 12.21 0.35 -3.58
N ALA A 226 10.93 0.67 -3.82
CA ALA A 226 9.97 0.95 -2.76
C ALA A 226 9.73 -0.25 -1.83
N GLN A 227 9.68 -1.47 -2.37
CA GLN A 227 9.57 -2.70 -1.58
C GLN A 227 10.77 -2.90 -0.66
N ILE A 228 11.99 -2.69 -1.17
CA ILE A 228 13.23 -2.77 -0.39
C ILE A 228 13.28 -1.66 0.67
N ASP A 229 12.95 -0.43 0.29
CA ASP A 229 13.01 0.74 1.17
C ASP A 229 11.97 0.68 2.29
N LEU A 230 10.80 0.10 2.04
CA LEU A 230 9.83 -0.25 3.07
C LEU A 230 10.47 -1.16 4.14
N VAL A 231 11.17 -2.22 3.73
CA VAL A 231 11.84 -3.12 4.69
C VAL A 231 12.91 -2.38 5.48
N LYS A 232 13.72 -1.54 4.83
CA LYS A 232 14.75 -0.74 5.50
C LYS A 232 14.15 0.23 6.53
N ILE A 233 13.09 0.96 6.19
CA ILE A 233 12.48 1.90 7.12
C ILE A 233 11.82 1.18 8.30
N LEU A 234 11.20 0.02 8.07
CA LEU A 234 10.61 -0.80 9.14
C LEU A 234 11.66 -1.40 10.07
N LEU A 235 12.83 -1.79 9.56
CA LEU A 235 13.97 -2.19 10.40
C LEU A 235 14.46 -1.03 11.28
N GLY A 236 14.40 0.20 10.76
CA GLY A 236 14.75 1.44 11.45
C GLY A 236 13.65 2.02 12.35
N ALA A 237 12.40 1.52 12.26
CA ALA A 237 11.22 2.19 12.82
C ALA A 237 11.32 2.47 14.32
N LYS A 238 11.95 1.58 15.10
CA LYS A 238 12.15 1.76 16.56
C LYS A 238 13.12 2.88 16.95
N TYR A 239 13.86 3.41 15.99
CA TYR A 239 14.84 4.48 16.18
C TYR A 239 14.36 5.82 15.64
N LEU A 240 13.17 5.86 15.04
CA LEU A 240 12.54 7.10 14.61
C LEU A 240 12.01 7.84 15.84
N GLY A 241 12.31 9.14 15.93
CA GLY A 241 11.66 10.03 16.87
C GLY A 241 10.31 10.52 16.35
N GLU A 242 9.61 11.29 17.17
CA GLU A 242 8.28 11.82 16.84
C GLU A 242 8.30 12.66 15.56
N ASP A 243 9.29 13.54 15.38
CA ASP A 243 9.40 14.39 14.19
C ASP A 243 9.57 13.58 12.90
N GLN A 244 10.39 12.52 12.95
CA GLN A 244 10.58 11.63 11.80
C GLN A 244 9.27 10.88 11.48
N ILE A 245 8.58 10.37 12.50
CA ILE A 245 7.31 9.65 12.34
C ILE A 245 6.23 10.59 11.79
N ARG A 246 6.15 11.82 12.30
CA ARG A 246 5.21 12.85 11.84
C ARG A 246 5.47 13.22 10.38
N HIS A 247 6.73 13.42 10.01
CA HIS A 247 7.12 13.67 8.61
C HIS A 247 6.68 12.51 7.71
N ILE A 248 7.06 11.28 8.05
CA ILE A 248 6.69 10.10 7.25
C ILE A 248 5.15 9.99 7.12
N SER A 249 4.42 10.14 8.24
CA SER A 249 2.96 10.09 8.25
C SER A 249 2.34 11.14 7.33
N SER A 250 2.83 12.38 7.39
CA SER A 250 2.39 13.47 6.52
C SER A 250 2.68 13.18 5.03
N ARG A 251 3.88 12.70 4.69
CA ARG A 251 4.24 12.40 3.30
C ARG A 251 3.43 11.24 2.71
N VAL A 252 3.13 10.23 3.52
CA VAL A 252 2.26 9.11 3.10
C VAL A 252 0.83 9.60 2.88
N LEU A 253 0.28 10.41 3.80
CA LEU A 253 -1.06 10.98 3.63
C LEU A 253 -1.14 11.85 2.38
N ILE A 254 -0.14 12.71 2.14
CA ILE A 254 -0.06 13.50 0.92
C ILE A 254 -0.03 12.61 -0.32
N ALA A 255 0.72 11.50 -0.30
CA ALA A 255 0.73 10.56 -1.40
C ALA A 255 -0.67 9.99 -1.65
N VAL A 256 -1.36 9.52 -0.62
CA VAL A 256 -2.72 8.97 -0.73
C VAL A 256 -3.73 10.02 -1.20
N LEU A 257 -3.61 11.29 -0.79
CA LEU A 257 -4.52 12.35 -1.25
C LEU A 257 -4.27 12.74 -2.71
N LYS A 258 -3.02 12.65 -3.15
CA LYS A 258 -2.62 12.78 -4.56
C LYS A 258 -2.83 11.49 -5.35
N TYR A 259 -3.31 10.43 -4.71
CA TYR A 259 -3.58 9.17 -5.38
C TYR A 259 -4.58 9.46 -6.50
N ASN A 260 -4.12 9.23 -7.73
CA ASN A 260 -4.97 9.43 -8.87
C ASN A 260 -5.99 8.31 -8.87
N VAL A 261 -7.21 8.64 -8.50
CA VAL A 261 -8.34 7.72 -8.49
C VAL A 261 -8.54 7.15 -9.91
N ASN A 262 -8.17 7.86 -10.98
CA ASN A 262 -8.33 7.41 -12.38
C ASN A 262 -7.33 6.32 -12.83
N THR A 263 -6.69 5.59 -11.91
CA THR A 263 -5.86 4.43 -12.25
C THR A 263 -6.72 3.27 -12.71
N MET A 264 -6.22 2.53 -13.71
CA MET A 264 -6.82 1.27 -14.14
C MET A 264 -6.99 0.32 -12.95
N PRO A 265 -8.15 -0.33 -12.78
CA PRO A 265 -8.36 -1.38 -11.79
C PRO A 265 -7.28 -2.46 -11.88
N SER A 266 -6.82 -2.96 -10.73
CA SER A 266 -5.75 -3.96 -10.71
C SER A 266 -6.30 -5.33 -11.03
N VAL A 267 -5.83 -5.93 -12.12
CA VAL A 267 -6.26 -7.28 -12.52
C VAL A 267 -5.23 -8.32 -12.12
N ILE A 268 -5.72 -9.38 -11.49
CA ILE A 268 -4.94 -10.54 -11.04
C ILE A 268 -5.47 -11.78 -11.76
N ILE A 269 -4.55 -12.60 -12.26
CA ILE A 269 -4.86 -13.85 -12.92
C ILE A 269 -4.83 -14.98 -11.91
N PHE A 270 -5.97 -15.63 -11.72
CA PHE A 270 -6.14 -16.82 -10.91
C PHE A 270 -6.02 -18.03 -11.83
N ASP A 271 -4.79 -18.54 -11.97
CA ASP A 271 -4.46 -19.60 -12.92
C ASP A 271 -5.23 -20.89 -12.61
N ASP A 272 -5.43 -21.21 -11.32
CA ASP A 272 -6.16 -22.41 -10.89
C ASP A 272 -7.66 -22.39 -11.27
N TYR A 273 -8.19 -21.20 -11.58
CA TYR A 273 -9.61 -21.01 -11.93
C TYR A 273 -9.81 -20.49 -13.36
N ASN A 274 -8.73 -20.35 -14.15
CA ASN A 274 -8.75 -19.72 -15.47
C ASN A 274 -9.45 -18.35 -15.48
N ALA A 275 -9.25 -17.56 -14.41
CA ALA A 275 -10.02 -16.35 -14.15
C ALA A 275 -9.13 -15.11 -14.04
N ALA A 276 -9.51 -14.02 -14.70
CA ALA A 276 -8.98 -12.69 -14.51
C ALA A 276 -9.91 -11.94 -13.56
N VAL A 277 -9.39 -11.54 -12.40
CA VAL A 277 -10.14 -10.92 -11.31
C VAL A 277 -9.62 -9.49 -11.11
N ALA A 278 -10.48 -8.51 -11.35
CA ALA A 278 -10.23 -7.13 -10.98
C ALA A 278 -10.46 -6.95 -9.48
N LEU A 279 -9.42 -6.53 -8.77
CA LEU A 279 -9.42 -6.29 -7.34
C LEU A 279 -9.05 -4.83 -7.02
N SER A 280 -9.66 -4.32 -5.96
CA SER A 280 -9.25 -3.09 -5.29
C SER A 280 -9.13 -3.29 -3.78
N LEU A 281 -8.45 -2.35 -3.12
CA LEU A 281 -8.34 -2.32 -1.66
C LEU A 281 -9.30 -1.27 -1.10
N GLY A 282 -10.41 -1.74 -0.54
CA GLY A 282 -11.39 -0.92 0.16
C GLY A 282 -11.23 -0.92 1.67
N VAL A 283 -12.13 -0.23 2.37
CA VAL A 283 -12.04 0.00 3.83
C VAL A 283 -11.87 -1.31 4.62
N ASP A 284 -12.56 -2.36 4.21
CA ASP A 284 -12.58 -3.67 4.89
C ASP A 284 -11.52 -4.67 4.37
N GLY A 285 -10.74 -4.30 3.35
CA GLY A 285 -9.74 -5.18 2.72
C GLY A 285 -9.91 -5.30 1.21
N TYR A 286 -9.53 -6.44 0.63
CA TYR A 286 -9.65 -6.67 -0.80
C TYR A 286 -11.13 -6.82 -1.21
N LYS A 287 -11.51 -6.14 -2.28
CA LYS A 287 -12.85 -6.14 -2.87
C LYS A 287 -12.75 -6.60 -4.32
N ILE A 288 -13.64 -7.50 -4.72
CA ILE A 288 -13.76 -7.94 -6.12
C ILE A 288 -14.64 -6.93 -6.85
N GLU A 289 -14.15 -6.43 -7.99
CA GLU A 289 -14.91 -5.53 -8.87
C GLU A 289 -15.52 -6.28 -10.05
N LYS A 290 -14.74 -7.20 -10.65
CA LYS A 290 -15.18 -7.98 -11.82
C LYS A 290 -14.37 -9.26 -11.93
N ILE A 291 -15.02 -10.34 -12.38
CA ILE A 291 -14.39 -11.62 -12.73
C ILE A 291 -14.69 -11.92 -14.19
N VAL A 292 -13.69 -12.39 -14.92
CA VAL A 292 -13.83 -12.88 -16.29
C VAL A 292 -13.05 -14.17 -16.46
N TYR A 293 -13.66 -15.15 -17.10
CA TYR A 293 -13.07 -16.47 -17.33
C TYR A 293 -12.53 -16.56 -18.76
N SER A 294 -11.35 -17.17 -18.94
CA SER A 294 -10.78 -17.36 -20.28
C SER A 294 -11.59 -18.35 -21.12
N ASP A 295 -12.28 -19.29 -20.45
CA ASP A 295 -13.10 -20.37 -21.01
C ASP A 295 -14.61 -20.15 -20.81
N GLY A 296 -15.02 -18.92 -20.46
CA GLY A 296 -16.39 -18.61 -20.07
C GLY A 296 -17.46 -18.83 -21.16
N GLU A 297 -17.09 -18.88 -22.44
CA GLU A 297 -18.00 -19.20 -23.54
C GLU A 297 -18.18 -20.72 -23.76
N VAL A 298 -17.27 -21.53 -23.23
CA VAL A 298 -17.22 -22.99 -23.43
C VAL A 298 -17.76 -23.73 -22.21
N VAL A 299 -17.57 -23.16 -21.02
CA VAL A 299 -17.92 -23.77 -19.74
C VAL A 299 -19.37 -23.48 -19.36
N SER A 300 -20.04 -24.45 -18.72
CA SER A 300 -21.43 -24.31 -18.27
C SER A 300 -21.58 -23.21 -17.20
N GLY A 301 -22.72 -22.51 -17.21
CA GLY A 301 -23.00 -21.44 -16.25
C GLY A 301 -22.87 -21.87 -14.78
N SER A 302 -23.31 -23.09 -14.44
CA SER A 302 -23.20 -23.64 -13.08
C SER A 302 -21.75 -23.87 -12.63
N GLU A 303 -20.86 -24.25 -13.56
CA GLU A 303 -19.44 -24.40 -13.24
C GLU A 303 -18.77 -23.04 -13.04
N LEU A 304 -19.13 -22.03 -13.84
CA LEU A 304 -18.64 -20.65 -13.65
C LEU A 304 -19.15 -20.04 -12.34
N GLU A 305 -20.39 -20.32 -11.94
CA GLU A 305 -20.91 -19.94 -10.63
C GLU A 305 -20.10 -20.58 -9.50
N GLY A 306 -19.84 -21.89 -9.57
CA GLY A 306 -19.00 -22.58 -8.58
C GLY A 306 -17.58 -22.01 -8.49
N ARG A 307 -16.95 -21.67 -9.63
CA ARG A 307 -15.64 -20.99 -9.63
C ARG A 307 -15.72 -19.60 -9.00
N THR A 308 -16.79 -18.86 -9.25
CA THR A 308 -17.03 -17.53 -8.70
C THR A 308 -17.11 -17.59 -7.18
N GLU A 309 -17.92 -18.51 -6.64
CA GLU A 309 -18.06 -18.72 -5.19
C GLU A 309 -16.72 -19.09 -4.53
N LEU A 310 -15.91 -19.91 -5.19
CA LEU A 310 -14.58 -20.28 -4.70
C LEU A 310 -13.62 -19.07 -4.65
N ILE A 311 -13.61 -18.24 -5.69
CA ILE A 311 -12.80 -17.01 -5.74
C ILE A 311 -13.26 -16.03 -4.65
N GLU A 312 -14.56 -15.82 -4.49
CA GLU A 312 -15.11 -14.95 -3.43
C GLU A 312 -14.76 -15.47 -2.04
N ALA A 313 -14.91 -16.78 -1.80
CA ALA A 313 -14.54 -17.41 -0.54
C ALA A 313 -13.04 -17.29 -0.25
N LEU A 314 -12.20 -17.41 -1.29
CA LEU A 314 -10.76 -17.24 -1.18
C LEU A 314 -10.40 -15.80 -0.76
N ILE A 315 -10.94 -14.78 -1.42
CA ILE A 315 -10.71 -13.38 -1.06
C ILE A 315 -11.19 -13.08 0.36
N LYS A 316 -12.35 -13.62 0.75
CA LYS A 316 -12.86 -13.49 2.12
C LYS A 316 -11.89 -14.09 3.14
N ARG A 317 -11.40 -15.31 2.91
CA ARG A 317 -10.42 -15.97 3.80
C ARG A 317 -9.12 -15.19 3.89
N ILE A 318 -8.67 -14.57 2.80
CA ILE A 318 -7.49 -13.70 2.78
C ILE A 318 -7.71 -12.48 3.68
N ASN A 319 -8.84 -11.79 3.55
CA ASN A 319 -9.17 -10.65 4.41
C ASN A 319 -9.21 -11.06 5.89
N GLU A 320 -9.86 -12.17 6.22
CA GLU A 320 -9.91 -12.72 7.58
C GLU A 320 -8.52 -13.12 8.12
N ALA A 321 -7.66 -13.73 7.28
CA ALA A 321 -6.29 -14.07 7.66
C ALA A 321 -5.45 -12.82 7.92
N ASN A 322 -5.53 -11.82 7.05
CA ASN A 322 -4.83 -10.55 7.19
C ASN A 322 -5.29 -9.78 8.44
N GLU A 323 -6.59 -9.81 8.76
CA GLU A 323 -7.15 -9.23 9.97
C GLU A 323 -6.67 -9.98 11.23
N ARG A 324 -6.53 -11.32 11.18
CA ARG A 324 -5.94 -12.08 12.30
C ARG A 324 -4.47 -11.71 12.55
N VAL A 325 -3.67 -11.61 11.49
CA VAL A 325 -2.28 -11.13 11.58
C VAL A 325 -2.23 -9.74 12.20
N PHE A 326 -3.14 -8.86 11.76
CA PHE A 326 -3.28 -7.51 12.29
C PHE A 326 -3.59 -7.50 13.79
N ARG A 327 -4.60 -8.24 14.25
CA ARG A 327 -4.96 -8.34 15.68
C ARG A 327 -3.83 -8.88 16.55
N LYS A 328 -3.14 -9.93 16.09
CA LYS A 328 -1.97 -10.48 16.79
C LYS A 328 -0.86 -9.44 16.94
N LYS A 329 -0.61 -8.64 15.90
CA LYS A 329 0.35 -7.54 15.94
C LYS A 329 -0.04 -6.49 16.97
N LEU A 330 -1.29 -6.04 16.99
CA LEU A 330 -1.80 -5.11 18.00
C LEU A 330 -1.54 -5.64 19.41
N GLN A 331 -1.89 -6.90 19.68
CA GLN A 331 -1.64 -7.51 20.99
C GLN A 331 -0.16 -7.46 21.40
N LEU A 332 0.77 -7.67 20.47
CA LEU A 332 2.22 -7.60 20.76
C LEU A 332 2.71 -6.19 21.16
N TYR A 333 2.06 -5.12 20.69
CA TYR A 333 2.41 -3.73 21.07
C TYR A 333 1.67 -3.24 22.31
N TYR A 334 0.44 -3.70 22.54
CA TYR A 334 -0.42 -3.25 23.64
C TYR A 334 -0.40 -4.15 24.88
N GLN A 335 0.10 -5.38 24.80
CA GLN A 335 0.48 -6.13 25.99
C GLN A 335 1.68 -5.42 26.63
N LYS A 336 1.38 -4.51 27.58
CA LYS A 336 2.34 -4.12 28.61
C LYS A 336 2.97 -5.42 29.12
N LYS A 337 4.29 -5.57 28.97
CA LYS A 337 5.03 -6.50 29.82
C LYS A 337 4.63 -6.15 31.26
N LYS A 338 3.87 -7.04 31.90
CA LYS A 338 3.74 -7.04 33.35
C LYS A 338 5.11 -7.34 33.95
#